data_AF-A0A1S2Z8R8-F1
#
_entry.id   AF-A0A1S2Z8R8-F1
#
_cell.length_a   1.000
_cell.length_b   1.000
_cell.length_c   1.000
_cell.angle_alpha   90.00
_cell.angle_beta   90.00
_cell.angle_gamma   90.00
#
_symmetry.space_group_name_H-M   'P 1'
#
loop_
_entity.id
_entity.type
_entity.pdbx_description
1 polymer ?
#
loop_
_entity_poly.entity_id
_entity_poly.type
_entity_poly.pdbx_seq_one_letter_code
_entity_poly.pdbx_strand_id
1 'polypeptide(L)'
;MLALNELLISLQSIRKKLESTRDQLAEALYQKGLALAEIETLKDLAATEGENQDVNSDQSLDDGSHPDLFEENFQELRKWVDVKSSKYGILTVTRERRSQRLGTALKVLCDIIQDDAENAKKFYELKLSLLDEIGWKHLATYERQWMLVRFPPSLPLF
;
A
#
# COMPACT_ATOMS: atom_id res chain seq x y z
N MET A 1 17.86 7.07 -46.66
CA MET A 1 17.00 7.81 -45.71
C MET A 1 15.76 7.00 -45.29
N LEU A 2 15.01 6.36 -46.20
CA LEU A 2 13.82 5.55 -45.86
C LEU A 2 14.09 4.41 -44.86
N ALA A 3 15.08 3.55 -45.13
CA ALA A 3 15.42 2.43 -44.24
C ALA A 3 15.83 2.84 -42.81
N LEU A 4 16.43 4.04 -42.67
CA LEU A 4 16.87 4.56 -41.37
C LEU A 4 15.68 5.06 -40.54
N ASN A 5 14.66 5.63 -41.20
CA ASN A 5 13.40 6.01 -40.56
C ASN A 5 12.57 4.78 -40.14
N GLU A 6 12.51 3.74 -40.98
CA GLU A 6 11.83 2.49 -40.61
C GLU A 6 12.48 1.83 -39.39
N LEU A 7 13.81 1.81 -39.34
CA LEU A 7 14.55 1.28 -38.19
C LEU A 7 14.28 2.11 -36.92
N LEU A 8 14.28 3.44 -37.02
CA LEU A 8 13.96 4.34 -35.90
C LEU A 8 12.55 4.08 -35.34
N ILE A 9 11.55 3.98 -36.22
CA ILE A 9 10.15 3.70 -35.85
C ILE A 9 10.05 2.33 -35.16
N SER A 10 10.74 1.33 -35.71
CA SER A 10 10.75 -0.02 -35.12
C SER A 10 11.34 -0.02 -33.71
N LEU A 11 12.47 0.67 -33.49
CA LEU A 11 13.13 0.79 -32.19
C LEU A 11 12.26 1.51 -31.16
N GLN A 12 11.59 2.60 -31.57
CA GLN A 12 10.64 3.31 -30.71
C GLN A 12 9.47 2.41 -30.29
N SER A 13 8.95 1.60 -31.21
CA SER A 13 7.86 0.67 -30.91
C SER A 13 8.28 -0.43 -29.93
N ILE A 14 9.50 -0.95 -30.07
CA ILE A 14 10.07 -1.96 -29.17
C ILE A 14 10.26 -1.37 -27.77
N ARG A 15 10.84 -0.17 -27.68
CA ARG A 15 11.02 0.55 -26.42
C ARG A 15 9.70 0.74 -25.69
N LYS A 16 8.67 1.21 -26.40
CA LYS A 16 7.33 1.43 -25.82
C LYS A 16 6.70 0.14 -25.29
N LYS A 17 6.89 -0.99 -25.99
CA LYS A 17 6.43 -2.31 -25.52
C LYS A 17 7.16 -2.76 -24.26
N LEU A 18 8.47 -2.56 -24.19
CA LEU A 18 9.27 -2.85 -23.01
C LEU A 18 8.86 -2.00 -21.80
N GLU A 19 8.65 -0.69 -22.00
CA GLU A 19 8.14 0.20 -20.96
C GLU A 19 6.75 -0.25 -20.47
N SER A 20 5.84 -0.58 -21.38
CA SER A 20 4.50 -1.08 -21.02
C SER A 20 4.52 -2.39 -20.25
N THR A 21 5.38 -3.34 -20.63
CA THR A 21 5.49 -4.63 -19.92
C THR A 21 6.09 -4.47 -18.53
N ARG A 22 7.07 -3.57 -18.38
CA ARG A 22 7.61 -3.17 -17.07
C ARG A 22 6.52 -2.56 -16.18
N ASP A 23 5.72 -1.64 -16.72
CA ASP A 23 4.67 -0.98 -15.96
C ASP A 23 3.57 -1.96 -15.52
N GLN A 24 3.20 -2.91 -16.39
CA GLN A 24 2.28 -4.01 -16.06
C GLN A 24 2.83 -4.92 -14.96
N LEU A 25 4.12 -5.26 -15.03
CA LEU A 25 4.77 -6.06 -14.00
C LEU A 25 4.78 -5.35 -12.65
N ALA A 26 5.11 -4.05 -12.64
CA ALA A 26 5.09 -3.24 -11.42
C ALA A 26 3.68 -3.16 -10.81
N GLU A 27 2.65 -2.98 -11.65
CA GLU A 27 1.26 -2.99 -11.18
C GLU A 27 0.87 -4.35 -10.60
N ALA A 28 1.22 -5.46 -11.25
CA ALA A 28 0.92 -6.79 -10.75
C ALA A 28 1.60 -7.08 -9.40
N LEU A 29 2.87 -6.68 -9.24
CA LEU A 29 3.59 -6.81 -7.97
C LEU A 29 2.98 -5.94 -6.87
N TYR A 30 2.52 -4.73 -7.21
CA TYR A 30 1.84 -3.85 -6.26
C TYR A 30 0.52 -4.46 -5.76
N GLN A 31 -0.34 -4.91 -6.67
CA GLN A 31 -1.61 -5.55 -6.32
C GLN A 31 -1.40 -6.84 -5.52
N LYS A 32 -0.40 -7.65 -5.89
CA LYS A 32 -0.01 -8.84 -5.12
C LYS A 32 0.40 -8.47 -3.70
N GLY A 33 1.17 -7.41 -3.51
CA GLY A 33 1.59 -6.94 -2.19
C GLY A 33 0.42 -6.51 -1.31
N LEU A 34 -0.55 -5.79 -1.87
CA LEU A 34 -1.77 -5.40 -1.15
C LEU A 34 -2.58 -6.63 -0.71
N ALA A 35 -2.79 -7.59 -1.62
CA ALA A 35 -3.51 -8.81 -1.32
C ALA A 35 -2.82 -9.66 -0.24
N LEU A 36 -1.49 -9.75 -0.26
CA LEU A 36 -0.73 -10.47 0.77
C LEU A 36 -0.91 -9.84 2.15
N ALA A 37 -0.92 -8.52 2.24
CA ALA A 37 -1.17 -7.83 3.50
C ALA A 37 -2.61 -8.04 4.00
N GLU A 38 -3.60 -8.01 3.10
CA GLU A 38 -4.99 -8.27 3.45
C GLU A 38 -5.19 -9.70 3.97
N ILE A 39 -4.61 -10.70 3.30
CA ILE A 39 -4.68 -12.11 3.72
C ILE A 39 -4.10 -12.30 5.13
N GLU A 40 -2.98 -11.64 5.45
CA GLU A 40 -2.40 -11.69 6.80
C GLU A 40 -3.37 -11.13 7.84
N THR A 41 -3.95 -9.95 7.59
CA THR A 41 -4.93 -9.36 8.53
C THR A 41 -6.16 -10.23 8.75
N LEU A 42 -6.64 -10.91 7.71
CA LEU A 42 -7.78 -11.82 7.81
C LEU A 42 -7.44 -13.09 8.60
N LYS A 43 -6.21 -13.61 8.45
CA LYS A 43 -5.74 -14.76 9.23
C LYS A 43 -5.63 -14.42 10.71
N ASP A 44 -5.09 -13.24 11.04
CA ASP A 44 -4.99 -12.76 12.42
C ASP A 44 -6.38 -12.65 13.07
N LEU A 45 -7.36 -12.11 12.34
CA LEU A 45 -8.74 -12.01 12.81
C LEU A 45 -9.39 -13.39 13.04
N ALA A 46 -9.22 -14.32 12.09
CA ALA A 46 -9.74 -15.69 12.22
C ALA A 46 -9.12 -16.45 13.41
N ALA A 47 -7.84 -16.21 13.70
CA ALA A 47 -7.18 -16.77 14.88
C ALA A 47 -7.73 -16.18 16.20
N THR A 48 -8.19 -14.92 16.20
CA THR A 48 -8.79 -14.29 17.38
C THR A 48 -10.25 -14.64 17.64
N GLU A 49 -11.01 -15.05 16.62
CA GLU A 49 -12.45 -15.36 16.72
C GLU A 49 -12.77 -16.86 16.86
N GLY A 50 -11.80 -17.75 16.59
CA GLY A 50 -12.00 -19.20 16.53
C GLY A 50 -11.38 -20.00 17.67
N GLU A 51 -11.95 -19.96 18.88
CA GLU A 51 -11.86 -21.09 19.80
C GLU A 51 -12.89 -22.16 19.38
N ASN A 52 -12.39 -23.34 18.97
CA ASN A 52 -13.09 -24.60 18.62
C ASN A 52 -13.44 -24.85 17.14
N GLN A 53 -12.51 -25.46 16.38
CA GLN A 53 -12.66 -26.83 15.86
C GLN A 53 -11.42 -27.24 15.05
N ASP A 54 -10.68 -28.22 15.57
CA ASP A 54 -9.63 -28.98 14.88
C ASP A 54 -10.17 -29.65 13.61
N VAL A 55 -9.52 -29.43 12.44
CA VAL A 55 -8.81 -30.48 11.69
C VAL A 55 -7.78 -29.81 10.74
N ASN A 56 -6.49 -30.10 10.95
CA ASN A 56 -5.37 -29.92 10.02
C ASN A 56 -5.11 -28.49 9.48
N SER A 57 -4.41 -27.67 10.26
CA SER A 57 -3.22 -27.01 9.72
C SER A 57 -2.10 -27.22 10.71
N ASP A 58 -0.99 -27.71 10.19
CA ASP A 58 0.20 -28.12 10.90
C ASP A 58 0.66 -27.07 11.93
N GLN A 59 1.26 -27.58 12.99
CA GLN A 59 1.86 -26.80 14.07
C GLN A 59 2.84 -25.75 13.55
N SER A 60 2.90 -24.60 14.23
CA SER A 60 4.10 -23.89 14.71
C SER A 60 3.70 -22.42 14.97
N LEU A 61 3.84 -21.83 16.16
CA LEU A 61 5.11 -21.39 16.73
C LEU A 61 6.26 -21.42 15.71
N ASP A 62 6.11 -20.73 14.57
CA ASP A 62 7.15 -20.72 13.53
C ASP A 62 8.30 -19.80 13.94
N ASP A 63 9.31 -20.47 14.45
CA ASP A 63 10.69 -20.06 14.58
C ASP A 63 11.30 -19.81 13.19
N GLY A 64 11.20 -18.57 12.70
CA GLY A 64 12.20 -17.96 11.83
C GLY A 64 12.46 -18.53 10.43
N SER A 65 11.59 -19.36 9.83
CA SER A 65 11.90 -19.97 8.52
C SER A 65 10.81 -19.92 7.44
N HIS A 66 9.60 -19.43 7.70
CA HIS A 66 8.70 -19.08 6.58
C HIS A 66 9.18 -17.80 5.89
N PRO A 67 9.41 -17.82 4.55
CA PRO A 67 9.77 -16.61 3.82
C PRO A 67 8.64 -15.59 3.96
N ASP A 68 8.98 -14.37 4.38
CA ASP A 68 8.04 -13.25 4.38
C ASP A 68 7.71 -12.89 2.93
N LEU A 69 6.68 -13.56 2.39
CA LEU A 69 6.23 -13.41 1.01
C LEU A 69 5.89 -11.96 0.67
N PHE A 70 5.45 -11.18 1.67
CA PHE A 70 5.18 -9.76 1.49
C PHE A 70 6.49 -8.99 1.32
N GLU A 71 7.48 -9.22 2.17
CA GLU A 71 8.78 -8.56 2.08
C GLU A 71 9.53 -8.95 0.79
N GLU A 72 9.48 -10.21 0.38
CA GLU A 72 10.05 -10.66 -0.90
C GLU A 72 9.41 -9.91 -2.08
N ASN A 73 8.08 -9.88 -2.12
CA ASN A 73 7.33 -9.15 -3.14
C ASN A 73 7.65 -7.64 -3.13
N PHE A 74 7.80 -7.05 -1.95
CA PHE A 74 8.17 -5.64 -1.80
C PHE A 74 9.58 -5.36 -2.33
N GLN A 75 10.54 -6.23 -2.02
CA GLN A 75 11.91 -6.13 -2.52
C GLN A 75 11.98 -6.28 -4.04
N GLU A 76 11.14 -7.15 -4.62
CA GLU A 76 11.00 -7.24 -6.06
C GLU A 76 10.42 -5.96 -6.66
N LEU A 77 9.30 -5.44 -6.13
CA LEU A 77 8.68 -4.21 -6.62
C LEU A 77 9.66 -3.03 -6.62
N ARG A 78 10.45 -2.89 -5.54
CA ARG A 78 11.46 -1.83 -5.40
C ARG A 78 12.52 -1.82 -6.50
N LYS A 79 12.77 -2.94 -7.19
CA LYS A 79 13.71 -3.01 -8.32
C LYS A 79 13.16 -2.34 -9.57
N TRP A 80 11.83 -2.24 -9.68
CA TRP A 80 11.14 -1.77 -10.89
C TRP A 80 10.64 -0.34 -10.79
N VAL A 81 10.28 0.10 -9.58
CA VAL A 81 9.66 1.40 -9.34
C VAL A 81 10.20 2.10 -8.10
N ASP A 82 10.08 3.43 -8.08
CA ASP A 82 10.26 4.19 -6.84
C ASP A 82 9.03 4.00 -5.95
N VAL A 83 9.21 3.24 -4.88
CA VAL A 83 8.14 2.91 -3.92
C VAL A 83 7.72 4.10 -3.05
N LYS A 84 8.48 5.21 -3.12
CA LYS A 84 8.10 6.49 -2.48
C LYS A 84 7.16 7.33 -3.34
N SER A 85 6.96 6.97 -4.61
CA SER A 85 5.99 7.66 -5.46
C SER A 85 4.58 7.48 -4.90
N SER A 86 3.74 8.51 -5.05
CA SER A 86 2.36 8.50 -4.55
C SER A 86 1.58 7.24 -4.95
N LYS A 87 1.78 6.74 -6.18
CA LYS A 87 1.14 5.54 -6.73
C LYS A 87 1.38 4.26 -5.91
N TYR A 88 2.60 4.05 -5.42
CA TYR A 88 2.99 2.83 -4.69
C TYR A 88 3.17 3.06 -3.19
N GLY A 89 3.01 4.30 -2.73
CA GLY A 89 3.28 4.72 -1.36
C GLY A 89 2.45 3.96 -0.33
N ILE A 90 1.22 3.55 -0.66
CA ILE A 90 0.37 2.79 0.24
C ILE A 90 0.99 1.44 0.62
N LEU A 91 1.64 0.75 -0.31
CA LEU A 91 2.33 -0.49 0.02
C LEU A 91 3.50 -0.25 0.99
N THR A 92 4.19 0.89 0.85
CA THR A 92 5.21 1.33 1.81
C THR A 92 4.59 1.61 3.19
N VAL A 93 3.45 2.30 3.26
CA VAL A 93 2.73 2.54 4.53
C VAL A 93 2.39 1.20 5.21
N THR A 94 1.85 0.25 4.45
CA THR A 94 1.51 -1.10 4.95
C THR A 94 2.74 -1.83 5.48
N ARG A 95 3.85 -1.81 4.74
CA ARG A 95 5.12 -2.42 5.18
C ARG A 95 5.63 -1.81 6.49
N GLU A 96 5.65 -0.49 6.57
CA GLU A 96 6.14 0.22 7.75
C GLU A 96 5.24 -0.05 8.97
N ARG A 97 3.93 -0.17 8.76
CA ARG A 97 2.96 -0.59 9.78
C ARG A 97 3.20 -2.02 10.25
N ARG A 98 3.41 -2.98 9.32
CA ARG A 98 3.81 -4.37 9.65
C ARG A 98 5.09 -4.42 10.49
N SER A 99 6.06 -3.56 10.17
CA SER A 99 7.33 -3.44 10.92
C SER A 99 7.21 -2.67 12.24
N GLN A 100 6.01 -2.28 12.68
CA GLN A 100 5.78 -1.42 13.85
C GLN A 100 6.50 -0.06 13.81
N ARG A 101 6.87 0.42 12.63
CA ARG A 101 7.49 1.74 12.40
C ARG A 101 6.42 2.78 12.06
N LEU A 102 5.44 2.89 12.97
CA LEU A 102 4.21 3.67 12.75
C LEU A 102 4.46 5.15 12.42
N GLY A 103 5.50 5.77 12.98
CA GLY A 103 5.88 7.15 12.65
C GLY A 103 6.35 7.32 11.21
N THR A 104 7.09 6.34 10.67
CA THR A 104 7.50 6.34 9.25
C THR A 104 6.29 6.10 8.35
N ALA A 105 5.42 5.16 8.73
CA ALA A 105 4.16 4.90 8.03
C ALA A 105 3.31 6.18 7.93
N LEU A 106 3.16 6.90 9.04
CA LEU A 106 2.42 8.16 9.11
C LEU A 106 3.07 9.25 8.24
N LYS A 107 4.40 9.35 8.24
CA LYS A 107 5.12 10.32 7.39
C LYS A 107 4.85 10.06 5.91
N VAL A 108 5.04 8.83 5.45
CA VAL A 108 4.79 8.46 4.05
C VAL A 108 3.33 8.71 3.68
N LEU A 109 2.38 8.39 4.57
CA LEU A 109 0.97 8.66 4.33
C LEU A 109 0.67 10.17 4.21
N CYS A 110 1.29 11.01 5.03
CA CYS A 110 1.16 12.45 4.91
C CYS A 110 1.71 12.98 3.57
N ASP A 111 2.83 12.43 3.09
CA ASP A 111 3.40 12.79 1.79
C ASP A 111 2.43 12.40 0.66
N ILE A 112 1.81 11.21 0.72
CA ILE A 112 0.77 10.77 -0.25
C ILE A 112 -0.44 11.71 -0.23
N ILE A 113 -0.93 12.10 0.94
CA ILE A 113 -2.09 12.99 1.09
C ILE A 113 -1.81 14.38 0.50
N GLN A 114 -0.56 14.85 0.54
CA GLN A 114 -0.18 16.13 -0.07
C GLN A 114 -0.18 16.06 -1.60
N ASP A 115 0.20 14.91 -2.16
CA ASP A 115 0.34 14.72 -3.60
C ASP A 115 -0.95 14.23 -4.30
N ASP A 116 -1.85 13.54 -3.59
CA ASP A 116 -3.07 12.92 -4.16
C ASP A 116 -4.36 13.45 -3.49
N ALA A 117 -5.14 14.21 -4.27
CA ALA A 117 -6.42 14.78 -3.85
C ALA A 117 -7.64 13.87 -4.12
N GLU A 118 -7.54 12.86 -5.00
CA GLU A 118 -8.71 12.10 -5.45
C GLU A 118 -9.18 11.07 -4.42
N ASN A 119 -8.26 10.44 -3.69
CA ASN A 119 -8.57 9.42 -2.67
C ASN A 119 -8.44 9.92 -1.23
N ALA A 120 -8.45 11.24 -1.02
CA ALA A 120 -8.08 11.88 0.23
C ALA A 120 -8.81 11.31 1.46
N LYS A 121 -10.12 11.04 1.39
CA LYS A 121 -10.90 10.56 2.55
C LYS A 121 -10.37 9.24 3.12
N LYS A 122 -10.10 8.24 2.27
CA LYS A 122 -9.58 6.93 2.70
C LYS A 122 -8.20 7.06 3.35
N PHE A 123 -7.36 7.97 2.85
CA PHE A 123 -6.05 8.23 3.44
C PHE A 123 -6.14 8.91 4.80
N TYR A 124 -7.11 9.82 5.00
CA TYR A 124 -7.37 10.40 6.32
C TYR A 124 -7.94 9.37 7.32
N GLU A 125 -8.76 8.43 6.86
CA GLU A 125 -9.22 7.30 7.69
C GLU A 125 -8.05 6.40 8.13
N LEU A 126 -7.14 6.08 7.21
CA LEU A 126 -5.91 5.35 7.53
C LEU A 126 -4.98 6.16 8.45
N LYS A 127 -4.93 7.49 8.29
CA LYS A 127 -4.16 8.37 9.18
C LYS A 127 -4.70 8.29 10.61
N LEU A 128 -6.03 8.26 10.77
CA LEU A 128 -6.66 8.10 12.07
C LEU A 128 -6.32 6.75 12.71
N SER A 129 -6.39 5.64 11.97
CA SER A 129 -6.05 4.33 12.52
C SER A 129 -4.59 4.28 12.98
N LEU A 130 -3.66 4.83 12.20
CA LEU A 130 -2.25 4.96 12.62
C LEU A 130 -2.09 5.82 13.88
N LEU A 131 -2.79 6.95 13.99
CA LEU A 131 -2.72 7.81 15.19
C LEU A 131 -3.29 7.11 16.44
N ASP A 132 -4.34 6.31 16.28
CA ASP A 132 -4.93 5.52 17.35
C ASP A 132 -3.98 4.39 17.79
N GLU A 133 -3.33 3.69 16.84
CA GLU A 133 -2.32 2.66 17.11
C GLU A 133 -1.07 3.21 17.82
N ILE A 134 -0.62 4.41 17.43
CA ILE A 134 0.49 5.10 18.12
C ILE A 134 0.05 5.55 19.53
N GLY A 135 -1.25 5.72 19.77
CA GLY A 135 -1.81 6.21 21.03
C GLY A 135 -1.85 7.75 21.14
N TRP A 136 -1.70 8.48 20.03
CA TRP A 136 -1.76 9.95 20.00
C TRP A 136 -3.21 10.46 19.99
N LYS A 137 -3.93 10.17 21.08
CA LYS A 137 -5.38 10.41 21.21
C LYS A 137 -5.80 11.86 20.94
N HIS A 138 -5.00 12.83 21.38
CA HIS A 138 -5.29 14.24 21.16
C HIS A 138 -5.29 14.61 19.67
N LEU A 139 -4.29 14.11 18.91
CA LEU A 139 -4.22 14.32 17.46
C LEU A 139 -5.33 13.55 16.75
N ALA A 140 -5.62 12.32 17.15
CA ALA A 140 -6.72 11.55 16.56
C ALA A 140 -8.07 12.26 16.74
N THR A 141 -8.36 12.80 17.92
CA THR A 141 -9.59 13.57 18.17
C THR A 141 -9.66 14.83 17.30
N TYR A 142 -8.56 15.58 17.22
CA TYR A 142 -8.47 16.75 16.36
C TYR A 142 -8.70 16.39 14.88
N GLU A 143 -8.04 15.34 14.39
CA GLU A 143 -8.15 14.91 13.01
C GLU A 143 -9.57 14.43 12.67
N ARG A 144 -10.28 13.75 13.59
CA ARG A 144 -11.70 13.39 13.42
C ARG A 144 -12.59 14.61 13.25
N GLN A 145 -12.35 15.67 14.01
CA GLN A 145 -13.10 16.93 13.87
C GLN A 145 -12.82 17.57 12.50
N TRP A 146 -11.57 17.58 12.06
CA TRP A 146 -11.19 18.11 10.74
C TRP A 146 -11.76 17.30 9.58
N MET A 147 -11.93 15.99 9.73
CA MET A 147 -12.58 15.18 8.71
C MET A 147 -14.01 15.63 8.43
N LEU A 148 -14.77 16.05 9.44
CA LEU A 148 -16.14 16.57 9.25
C LEU A 148 -16.16 17.85 8.42
N VAL A 149 -15.12 18.68 8.59
CA VAL A 149 -14.97 19.95 7.86
C VAL A 149 -14.46 19.71 6.43
N ARG A 150 -13.49 18.79 6.24
CA ARG A 150 -12.91 18.48 4.94
C ARG A 150 -13.86 17.67 4.05
N PHE A 151 -14.66 16.79 4.65
CA PHE A 151 -15.58 15.89 3.95
C PHE A 151 -17.00 16.06 4.50
N PRO A 152 -17.63 17.23 4.31
CA PRO A 152 -18.97 17.46 4.80
C PRO A 152 -19.97 16.56 4.07
N PRO A 153 -21.05 16.11 4.74
CA PRO A 153 -22.06 15.22 4.14
C PRO A 153 -22.88 15.91 3.04
N SER A 154 -22.95 17.23 3.06
CA SER A 154 -23.58 18.06 2.04
C SER A 154 -22.78 19.34 1.85
N LEU A 155 -22.88 19.94 0.67
CA LEU A 155 -22.31 21.26 0.43
C LEU A 155 -22.93 22.29 1.39
N PRO A 156 -22.14 23.28 1.85
CA PRO A 156 -22.67 24.36 2.66
C PRO A 156 -23.78 25.10 1.91
N LEU A 157 -24.80 25.51 2.65
CA LEU A 157 -25.87 26.35 2.12
C LEU A 157 -25.34 27.78 1.98
N PHE A 158 -24.89 28.09 0.77
CA PHE A 158 -24.39 29.38 0.28
C PHE A 158 -23.06 29.86 0.89
#